data_AF-A0A7C4DI20-F1
#
_entry.id   AF-A0A7C4DI20-F1
#
_cell.length_a   1.000
_cell.length_b   1.000
_cell.length_c   1.000
_cell.angle_alpha   90.00
_cell.angle_beta   90.00
_cell.angle_gamma   90.00
#
_symmetry.space_group_name_H-M   'P 1'
#
loop_
_entity.id
_entity.type
_entity.pdbx_description
1 polymer ?
#
loop_
_entity_poly.entity_id
_entity_poly.type
_entity_poly.pdbx_seq_one_letter_code
_entity_poly.pdbx_strand_id
1 'polypeptide(L)'
;MTTPNRHPYPGQARSRRSERVVAVATCIGCGCDDDRACPGGCCWIVVDRKLGIGVCTRCHAHLDEFAARVAAARETGGDESPPSKVEE
;
A
#
# COMPACT_ATOMS: atom_id res chain seq x y z
N MET A 1 -34.50 45.34 -13.17
CA MET A 1 -34.87 43.95 -13.53
C MET A 1 -34.02 43.61 -14.75
N THR A 2 -32.98 42.77 -14.81
CA THR A 2 -32.36 41.78 -13.93
C THR A 2 -30.93 41.55 -14.47
N THR A 3 -29.96 41.56 -13.56
CA THR A 3 -28.53 41.11 -13.55
C THR A 3 -27.72 40.92 -14.86
N PRO A 4 -26.50 41.48 -14.97
CA PRO A 4 -25.52 41.06 -15.98
C PRO A 4 -24.90 39.71 -15.61
N ASN A 5 -24.75 38.83 -16.61
CA ASN A 5 -24.08 37.54 -16.52
C ASN A 5 -22.56 37.73 -16.33
N ARG A 6 -22.16 38.03 -15.11
CA ARG A 6 -20.79 37.90 -14.62
C ARG A 6 -20.61 36.47 -14.13
N HIS A 7 -20.02 35.63 -14.97
CA HIS A 7 -19.32 34.45 -14.50
C HIS A 7 -17.86 34.83 -14.20
N PRO A 8 -17.50 35.04 -12.93
CA PRO A 8 -16.19 34.68 -12.43
C PRO A 8 -16.43 33.51 -11.47
N TYR A 9 -16.22 32.28 -11.93
CA TYR A 9 -15.88 31.20 -11.00
C TYR A 9 -14.36 31.08 -10.97
N PRO A 10 -13.68 31.83 -10.08
CA PRO A 10 -12.35 31.43 -9.66
C PRO A 10 -12.50 30.21 -8.75
N GLY A 11 -11.66 29.19 -8.91
CA GLY A 11 -11.54 28.16 -7.88
C GLY A 11 -11.58 26.70 -8.33
N GLN A 12 -11.13 26.38 -9.54
CA GLN A 12 -10.80 24.99 -9.88
C GLN A 12 -9.30 24.81 -10.07
N ALA A 13 -8.53 25.19 -9.04
CA ALA A 13 -7.24 24.57 -8.80
C ALA A 13 -7.55 23.11 -8.40
N ARG A 14 -7.54 22.21 -9.38
CA ARG A 14 -7.77 20.78 -9.16
C ARG A 14 -6.78 20.33 -8.10
N SER A 15 -7.33 20.00 -6.94
CA SER A 15 -6.65 19.38 -5.82
C SER A 15 -5.63 18.38 -6.36
N ARG A 16 -4.37 18.48 -5.91
CA ARG A 16 -3.42 17.36 -6.03
C ARG A 16 -4.08 16.20 -5.29
N ARG A 17 -4.87 15.41 -6.02
CA ARG A 17 -5.43 14.16 -5.54
C ARG A 17 -4.18 13.35 -5.27
N SER A 18 -3.85 13.21 -3.99
CA SER A 18 -2.77 12.35 -3.52
C SER A 18 -3.01 11.01 -4.18
N GLU A 19 -2.25 10.76 -5.25
CA GLU A 19 -2.33 9.57 -6.05
C GLU A 19 -1.75 8.50 -5.15
N ARG A 20 -2.64 7.84 -4.41
CA ARG A 20 -2.27 6.78 -3.49
C ARG A 20 -1.68 5.69 -4.38
N VAL A 21 -0.36 5.69 -4.52
CA VAL A 21 0.38 4.64 -5.21
C VAL A 21 0.07 3.38 -4.41
N VAL A 22 -0.87 2.59 -4.91
CA VAL A 22 -1.18 1.29 -4.35
C VAL A 22 0.06 0.46 -4.65
N ALA A 23 0.87 0.21 -3.63
CA ALA A 23 2.06 -0.61 -3.80
C ALA A 23 1.65 -1.99 -4.34
N VAL A 24 2.23 -2.35 -5.48
CA VAL A 24 2.02 -3.64 -6.13
C VAL A 24 2.60 -4.71 -5.22
N ALA A 25 1.80 -5.75 -4.94
CA ALA A 25 2.26 -6.84 -4.10
C ALA A 25 2.84 -7.97 -4.94
N THR A 26 3.99 -8.50 -4.51
CA THR A 26 4.67 -9.60 -5.21
C THR A 26 4.73 -10.85 -4.33
N CYS A 27 4.47 -12.01 -4.91
CA CYS A 27 4.52 -13.28 -4.20
C CYS A 27 5.97 -13.64 -3.88
N ILE A 28 6.29 -13.88 -2.61
CA ILE A 28 7.67 -14.16 -2.17
C ILE A 28 8.23 -15.50 -2.66
N GLY A 29 7.36 -16.46 -3.00
CA GLY A 29 7.76 -17.77 -3.52
C GLY A 29 7.99 -17.81 -5.04
N CYS A 30 7.02 -17.37 -5.84
CA CYS A 30 7.07 -17.48 -7.31
C CYS A 30 7.18 -16.15 -8.07
N GLY A 31 7.05 -15.02 -7.38
CA GLY A 31 7.13 -13.69 -8.00
C GLY A 31 5.89 -13.26 -8.78
N CYS A 32 4.77 -13.98 -8.73
CA CYS A 32 3.52 -13.48 -9.31
C CYS A 32 3.06 -12.19 -8.62
N ASP A 33 2.45 -11.28 -9.37
CA ASP A 33 1.98 -9.98 -8.90
C ASP A 33 0.51 -9.75 -9.27
N ASP A 34 -0.06 -8.57 -8.94
CA ASP A 34 -1.45 -8.22 -9.25
C ASP A 34 -1.77 -8.26 -10.77
N ASP A 35 -0.78 -8.00 -11.64
CA ASP A 35 -0.93 -7.98 -13.10
C ASP A 35 -0.46 -9.28 -13.77
N ARG A 36 0.42 -10.04 -13.11
CA ARG A 36 1.06 -11.25 -13.64
C ARG A 36 0.85 -12.44 -12.73
N ALA A 37 -0.21 -13.19 -13.02
CA ALA A 37 -0.48 -14.46 -12.36
C ALA A 37 0.48 -15.57 -12.82
N CYS A 38 0.52 -16.61 -11.99
CA CYS A 38 1.18 -17.88 -12.28
C CYS A 38 0.67 -18.56 -13.58
N PRO A 39 1.51 -19.35 -14.29
CA PRO A 39 1.04 -20.23 -15.36
C PRO A 39 -0.09 -21.17 -14.91
N GLY A 40 -1.25 -21.12 -15.57
CA GLY A 40 -2.45 -21.86 -15.17
C GLY A 40 -3.34 -21.15 -14.14
N GLY A 41 -2.97 -19.93 -13.73
CA GLY A 41 -3.70 -19.12 -12.77
C GLY A 41 -3.30 -19.39 -11.31
N CYS A 42 -3.40 -18.36 -10.48
CA CYS A 42 -3.29 -18.46 -9.03
C CYS A 42 -4.10 -17.33 -8.38
N CYS A 43 -4.42 -17.49 -7.10
CA CYS A 43 -5.05 -16.45 -6.30
C CYS A 43 -4.17 -16.10 -5.11
N TRP A 44 -4.34 -14.91 -4.54
CA TRP A 44 -3.71 -14.54 -3.28
C TRP A 44 -4.36 -15.32 -2.13
N ILE A 45 -3.54 -15.94 -1.27
CA ILE A 45 -4.00 -16.49 0.01
C ILE A 45 -3.91 -15.40 1.08
N VAL A 46 -2.74 -14.76 1.14
CA VAL A 46 -2.41 -13.65 2.02
C VAL A 46 -1.60 -12.61 1.25
N VAL A 47 -1.84 -11.34 1.55
CA VAL A 47 -1.15 -10.22 0.90
C VAL A 47 -1.06 -9.05 1.87
N ASP A 48 0.14 -8.49 2.02
CA ASP A 48 0.37 -7.23 2.69
C ASP A 48 0.81 -6.18 1.67
N ARG A 49 -0.16 -5.37 1.23
CA ARG A 49 0.08 -4.31 0.26
C ARG A 49 0.89 -3.14 0.82
N LYS A 50 1.05 -3.01 2.14
CA LYS A 50 1.92 -1.96 2.71
C LYS A 50 3.39 -2.32 2.52
N LEU A 51 3.70 -3.61 2.66
CA LEU A 51 5.03 -4.16 2.45
C LEU A 51 5.30 -4.59 1.00
N GLY A 52 4.26 -4.61 0.15
CA GLY A 52 4.37 -5.04 -1.24
C GLY A 52 4.69 -6.53 -1.39
N ILE A 53 4.33 -7.36 -0.39
CA ILE A 53 4.60 -8.80 -0.40
C ILE A 53 3.31 -9.61 -0.20
N GLY A 54 3.29 -10.83 -0.73
CA GLY A 54 2.18 -11.76 -0.54
C GLY A 54 2.58 -13.21 -0.78
N VAL A 55 1.59 -14.10 -0.66
CA VAL A 55 1.71 -15.53 -0.98
C VAL A 55 0.49 -15.98 -1.76
N CYS A 56 0.71 -16.60 -2.91
CA CYS A 56 -0.36 -17.15 -3.74
C CYS A 56 -0.66 -18.62 -3.43
N THR A 57 -1.77 -19.14 -3.99
CA THR A 57 -2.25 -20.53 -3.86
C THR A 57 -1.28 -21.61 -4.33
N ARG A 58 -0.20 -21.25 -5.03
CA ARG A 58 0.83 -22.22 -5.42
C ARG A 58 2.04 -22.25 -4.48
N CYS A 59 2.16 -21.26 -3.60
CA CYS A 59 3.34 -21.05 -2.76
C CYS A 59 3.04 -21.24 -1.27
N HIS A 60 2.21 -22.24 -0.91
CA HIS A 60 1.81 -22.50 0.48
C HIS A 60 3.00 -22.68 1.43
N ALA A 61 4.11 -23.22 0.92
CA ALA A 61 5.34 -23.42 1.69
C ALA A 61 5.97 -22.11 2.22
N HIS A 62 5.59 -20.95 1.69
CA HIS A 62 6.13 -19.65 2.11
C HIS A 62 5.19 -18.89 3.07
N LEU A 63 4.12 -19.51 3.56
CA LEU A 63 3.19 -18.85 4.49
C LEU A 63 3.85 -18.48 5.83
N ASP A 64 4.66 -19.38 6.40
CA ASP A 64 5.41 -19.11 7.63
C ASP A 64 6.43 -17.99 7.45
N GLU A 65 7.14 -17.99 6.32
CA GLU A 65 8.09 -16.94 5.98
C GLU A 65 7.40 -15.58 5.81
N PHE A 66 6.25 -15.55 5.14
CA PHE A 66 5.43 -14.34 5.02
C PHE A 66 4.99 -13.82 6.39
N ALA A 67 4.50 -14.70 7.26
CA ALA A 67 4.07 -14.33 8.61
C ALA A 67 5.22 -13.73 9.41
N ALA A 68 6.42 -14.32 9.35
CA ALA A 68 7.61 -13.80 10.01
C ALA A 68 8.00 -12.40 9.49
N ARG A 69 7.95 -12.17 8.16
CA ARG A 69 8.24 -10.86 7.55
C ARG A 69 7.24 -9.79 8.00
N VAL A 70 5.94 -10.12 8.02
CA VAL A 70 4.90 -9.18 8.46
C VAL A 70 5.02 -8.88 9.94
N ALA A 71 5.35 -9.87 10.77
CA ALA A 71 5.58 -9.68 12.19
C ALA A 71 6.74 -8.70 12.42
N ALA A 72 7.91 -8.96 11.82
CA ALA A 72 9.09 -8.11 11.94
C ALA A 72 8.83 -6.67 11.45
N ALA A 73 8.06 -6.49 10.39
CA ALA A 73 7.75 -5.17 9.86
C ALA A 73 6.73 -4.38 10.70
N ARG A 74 5.90 -5.05 11.51
CA ARG A 74 4.98 -4.36 12.43
C ARG A 74 5.71 -3.75 13.62
N GLU A 75 6.86 -4.30 13.99
CA GLU A 75 7.71 -3.77 15.07
C GLU A 75 8.42 -2.48 14.66
N THR A 76 8.59 -2.21 13.35
CA THR A 76 9.23 -0.99 12.83
C THR A 76 8.24 0.10 12.42
N GLY A 77 6.94 -0.17 12.46
CA GLY A 77 5.87 0.74 12.04
C GLY A 77 5.07 1.40 13.18
N GLY A 78 5.52 1.24 14.43
CA GLY A 78 4.94 1.92 15.60
C GLY A 78 5.58 3.29 15.81
N ASP A 79 4.84 4.35 15.48
CA ASP A 79 4.88 5.68 16.11
C ASP A 79 6.19 6.03 16.83
N GLU A 80 7.13 6.62 16.09
CA GLU A 80 8.23 7.37 16.68
C GLU A 80 7.67 8.60 17.41
N SER A 81 7.44 8.45 18.71
CA SER A 81 7.52 9.58 19.64
C SER A 81 8.85 9.46 20.38
N PRO A 82 9.89 10.22 19.99
CA PRO A 82 11.12 10.29 20.76
C PRO A 82 10.78 10.95 22.11
N PRO A 83 11.26 10.46 23.26
CA PRO A 83 11.19 11.24 24.48
C PRO A 83 12.05 12.49 24.30
N SER A 84 11.39 13.60 23.93
CA SER A 84 11.93 14.95 24.01
C SER A 84 12.07 15.34 25.48
N LYS A 85 13.28 15.22 26.05
CA LYS A 85 13.93 16.11 27.05
C LYS A 85 15.08 15.39 27.77
N VAL A 86 16.34 15.66 27.43
CA VAL A 86 17.32 16.61 28.03
C VAL A 86 17.76 16.29 29.47
N GLU A 87 19.10 16.27 29.63
CA GLU A 87 19.96 16.53 30.82
C GLU A 87 20.05 15.40 31.89
N GLU A 88 21.20 15.12 32.52
CA GLU A 88 22.32 15.95 32.99
C GLU A 88 23.70 15.26 32.81
#